data_AF-A0A7Y1V9I3-F1
#
_entry.id   AF-A0A7Y1V9I3-F1
#
_cell.length_a   1.000
_cell.length_b   1.000
_cell.length_c   1.000
_cell.angle_alpha   90.00
_cell.angle_beta   90.00
_cell.angle_gamma   90.00
#
_symmetry.space_group_name_H-M   'P 1'
#
loop_
_entity.id
_entity.type
_entity.pdbx_description
1 polymer ?
#
loop_
_entity_poly.entity_id
_entity_poly.type
_entity_poly.pdbx_seq_one_letter_code
_entity_poly.pdbx_strand_id
1 'polypeptide(L)'
;MKTFHTLLLLIVGFCMAMAQDAATETAAGLYNDALAKLKAKEWNEAVDLISKSIEIADTTEDAKVLGLAKKNGSIGSYYKGNGLLKEEKFDEAMASFKMGLDWNPASYTCAYGIAKSYDEQDSVQQAVAAYIEAANIATTAGKADRAERYVSRAGNIVGLTYGDKNYDDVIAAGEHFLATQEDADVRYYVAKALAAKGKPSDALDHAKKAFELGGMEDEGKYQMLVAESLEATGNKSAAAAAYAKVTTGKYAKVAKYKADELTK
;
A
#
# COMPACT_ATOMS: atom_id res chain seq x y z
N MET A 1 -83.48 -23.70 55.32
CA MET A 1 -83.00 -22.36 54.95
C MET A 1 -81.50 -22.28 55.26
N LYS A 2 -80.63 -22.67 54.32
CA LYS A 2 -79.19 -22.37 54.35
C LYS A 2 -78.72 -22.16 52.92
N THR A 3 -78.09 -21.02 52.75
CA THR A 3 -77.79 -20.25 51.53
C THR A 3 -76.56 -20.77 50.79
N PHE A 4 -76.66 -20.84 49.46
CA PHE A 4 -75.54 -20.91 48.51
C PHE A 4 -74.54 -19.78 48.79
N HIS A 5 -73.24 -20.09 48.84
CA HIS A 5 -72.17 -19.12 48.67
C HIS A 5 -71.18 -19.65 47.64
N THR A 6 -71.28 -19.07 46.45
CA THR A 6 -70.37 -19.20 45.33
C THR A 6 -69.03 -18.56 45.72
N LEU A 7 -67.96 -19.36 45.85
CA LEU A 7 -66.62 -18.84 46.08
C LEU A 7 -65.98 -18.50 44.72
N LEU A 8 -65.98 -17.21 44.37
CA LEU A 8 -65.27 -16.65 43.23
C LEU A 8 -63.78 -16.55 43.62
N LEU A 9 -62.94 -17.43 43.07
CA LEU A 9 -61.50 -17.41 43.30
C LEU A 9 -60.85 -16.41 42.32
N LEU A 10 -60.47 -15.26 42.87
CA LEU A 10 -59.88 -14.14 42.17
C LEU A 10 -58.39 -14.44 41.93
N ILE A 11 -58.03 -14.90 40.72
CA ILE A 11 -56.64 -15.08 40.30
C ILE A 11 -56.06 -13.69 40.03
N VAL A 12 -55.34 -13.14 41.00
CA VAL A 12 -54.51 -11.95 40.80
C VAL A 12 -53.26 -12.38 40.05
N GLY A 13 -53.22 -12.10 38.75
CA GLY A 13 -52.03 -12.29 37.92
C GLY A 13 -50.95 -11.29 38.32
N PHE A 14 -49.90 -11.77 38.99
CA PHE A 14 -48.67 -11.01 39.18
C PHE A 14 -47.75 -11.28 37.99
N CYS A 15 -47.92 -10.51 36.92
CA CYS A 15 -46.98 -10.49 35.80
C CYS A 15 -45.76 -9.67 36.24
N MET A 16 -44.77 -10.36 36.83
CA MET A 16 -43.47 -9.76 37.12
C MET A 16 -42.75 -9.57 35.77
N ALA A 17 -42.91 -8.40 35.17
CA ALA A 17 -42.09 -7.98 34.06
C ALA A 17 -40.65 -7.86 34.58
N MET A 18 -39.84 -8.88 34.32
CA MET A 18 -38.39 -8.76 34.36
C MET A 18 -37.99 -7.84 33.21
N ALA A 19 -38.11 -6.53 33.43
CA ALA A 19 -37.26 -5.59 32.72
C ALA A 19 -35.85 -5.90 33.19
N GLN A 20 -35.16 -6.77 32.44
CA GLN A 20 -33.71 -6.80 32.50
C GLN A 20 -33.29 -5.41 32.02
N ASP A 21 -32.98 -4.52 32.95
CA ASP A 21 -32.31 -3.26 32.66
C ASP A 21 -31.02 -3.63 31.93
N ALA A 22 -31.09 -3.69 30.60
CA ALA A 22 -29.91 -3.68 29.77
C ALA A 22 -29.26 -2.33 30.09
N ALA A 23 -28.18 -2.36 30.88
CA ALA A 23 -27.42 -1.16 31.20
C ALA A 23 -27.17 -0.43 29.88
N THR A 24 -27.63 0.82 29.78
CA THR A 24 -27.49 1.61 28.56
C THR A 24 -26.03 1.56 28.14
N GLU A 25 -25.76 1.06 26.93
CA GLU A 25 -24.41 1.01 26.41
C GLU A 25 -23.85 2.44 26.36
N THR A 26 -22.70 2.65 26.99
CA THR A 26 -22.00 3.94 26.97
C THR A 26 -20.80 3.84 26.04
N ALA A 27 -20.41 4.95 25.41
CA ALA A 27 -19.22 4.98 24.56
C ALA A 27 -17.98 4.50 25.31
N ALA A 28 -17.82 4.94 26.57
CA ALA A 28 -16.74 4.50 27.45
C ALA A 28 -16.79 3.01 27.79
N GLY A 29 -17.97 2.46 28.05
CA GLY A 29 -18.16 1.03 28.32
C GLY A 29 -17.74 0.16 27.13
N LEU A 30 -18.28 0.46 25.95
CA LEU A 30 -17.94 -0.24 24.70
C LEU A 30 -16.44 -0.15 24.39
N TYR A 31 -15.84 1.03 24.60
CA TYR A 31 -14.40 1.19 24.40
C TYR A 31 -13.58 0.37 25.39
N ASN A 32 -13.98 0.29 26.66
CA ASN A 32 -13.30 -0.55 27.66
C ASN A 32 -13.38 -2.04 27.32
N ASP A 33 -14.54 -2.50 26.84
CA ASP A 33 -14.70 -3.88 26.37
C ASP A 33 -13.82 -4.14 25.15
N ALA A 34 -13.75 -3.18 24.22
CA ALA A 34 -12.85 -3.28 23.07
C ALA A 34 -11.37 -3.36 23.47
N LEU A 35 -10.94 -2.66 24.52
CA LEU A 35 -9.57 -2.76 25.04
C LEU A 35 -9.25 -4.18 25.52
N ALA A 36 -10.21 -4.87 26.14
CA ALA A 36 -10.04 -6.27 26.53
C ALA A 36 -9.87 -7.18 25.30
N LYS A 37 -10.67 -6.96 24.25
CA LYS A 37 -10.56 -7.66 22.97
C LYS A 37 -9.24 -7.40 22.25
N LEU A 38 -8.77 -6.14 22.20
CA LEU A 38 -7.45 -5.80 21.67
C LEU A 38 -6.33 -6.51 22.41
N LYS A 39 -6.40 -6.57 23.75
CA LYS A 39 -5.41 -7.28 24.58
C LYS A 39 -5.43 -8.79 24.30
N ALA A 40 -6.61 -9.36 24.07
CA ALA A 40 -6.79 -10.76 23.68
C ALA A 40 -6.42 -11.03 22.21
N LYS A 41 -6.13 -10.00 21.40
CA LYS A 41 -5.92 -10.07 19.95
C LYS A 41 -7.14 -10.58 19.18
N GLU A 42 -8.32 -10.39 19.75
CA GLU A 42 -9.62 -10.65 19.14
C GLU A 42 -9.99 -9.43 18.27
N TRP A 43 -9.29 -9.31 17.13
CA TRP A 43 -9.29 -8.06 16.33
C TRP A 43 -10.65 -7.73 15.73
N ASN A 44 -11.44 -8.74 15.35
CA ASN A 44 -12.77 -8.54 14.77
C ASN A 44 -13.70 -7.92 15.80
N GLU A 45 -13.85 -8.58 16.95
CA GLU A 45 -14.68 -8.16 18.06
C GLU A 45 -14.23 -6.80 18.62
N ALA A 46 -12.92 -6.58 18.69
CA ALA A 46 -12.36 -5.29 19.11
C ALA A 46 -12.79 -4.15 18.18
N VAL A 47 -12.65 -4.34 16.87
CA VAL A 47 -13.00 -3.33 15.86
C VAL A 47 -14.49 -3.07 15.84
N ASP A 48 -15.33 -4.08 16.01
CA ASP A 48 -16.78 -3.94 16.05
C ASP A 48 -17.22 -3.12 17.28
N LEU A 49 -16.66 -3.41 18.47
CA LEU A 49 -16.93 -2.64 19.69
C LEU A 49 -16.43 -1.19 19.59
N ILE A 50 -15.27 -0.97 18.96
CA ILE A 50 -14.75 0.39 18.72
C ILE A 50 -15.65 1.16 17.77
N SER A 51 -16.13 0.52 16.70
CA SER A 51 -17.04 1.16 15.74
C SER A 51 -18.31 1.64 16.45
N LYS A 52 -18.92 0.78 17.27
CA LYS A 52 -20.09 1.13 18.08
C LYS A 52 -19.79 2.24 19.08
N SER A 53 -18.64 2.17 19.77
CA SER A 53 -18.20 3.22 20.71
C SER A 53 -18.09 4.58 20.02
N ILE A 54 -17.49 4.62 18.81
CA ILE A 54 -17.34 5.84 18.01
C ILE A 54 -18.70 6.37 17.54
N GLU A 55 -19.62 5.47 17.15
CA GLU A 55 -20.96 5.81 16.65
C GLU A 55 -21.83 6.49 17.71
N ILE A 56 -21.80 5.99 18.95
CA ILE A 56 -22.66 6.51 20.03
C ILE A 56 -22.01 7.62 20.87
N ALA A 57 -20.72 7.88 20.67
CA ALA A 57 -19.98 8.89 21.43
C ALA A 57 -20.48 10.30 21.15
N ASP A 58 -20.79 11.05 22.21
CA ASP A 58 -21.00 12.48 22.06
C ASP A 58 -19.67 13.19 21.78
N THR A 59 -19.64 14.02 20.73
CA THR A 59 -18.39 14.67 20.29
C THR A 59 -17.79 15.65 21.30
N THR A 60 -18.59 16.13 22.27
CA THR A 60 -18.16 17.07 23.32
C THR A 60 -17.92 16.32 24.64
N GLU A 61 -18.89 15.54 25.11
CA GLU A 61 -18.81 14.85 26.40
C GLU A 61 -17.82 13.68 26.38
N ASP A 62 -17.77 12.94 25.27
CA ASP A 62 -16.92 11.76 25.09
C ASP A 62 -15.64 12.05 24.28
N ALA A 63 -15.27 13.32 24.08
CA ALA A 63 -14.16 13.71 23.21
C ALA A 63 -12.86 12.90 23.44
N LYS A 64 -12.55 12.61 24.72
CA LYS A 64 -11.38 11.78 25.08
C LYS A 64 -11.56 10.32 24.69
N VAL A 65 -12.73 9.73 24.96
CA VAL A 65 -13.04 8.35 24.58
C VAL A 65 -13.01 8.23 23.06
N LEU A 66 -13.64 9.15 22.34
CA LEU A 66 -13.66 9.20 20.88
C LEU A 66 -12.24 9.25 20.29
N GLY A 67 -11.36 10.10 20.82
CA GLY A 67 -9.97 10.19 20.36
C GLY A 67 -9.18 8.90 20.59
N LEU A 68 -9.35 8.27 21.76
CA LEU A 68 -8.71 7.00 22.10
C LEU A 68 -9.26 5.83 21.27
N ALA A 69 -10.59 5.77 21.11
CA ALA A 69 -11.29 4.77 20.31
C ALA A 69 -10.85 4.85 18.85
N LYS A 70 -10.79 6.03 18.24
CA LYS A 70 -10.28 6.21 16.87
C LYS A 70 -8.83 5.74 16.72
N LYS A 71 -7.95 6.15 17.65
CA LYS A 71 -6.54 5.76 17.64
C LYS A 71 -6.37 4.23 17.74
N ASN A 72 -7.03 3.61 18.71
CA ASN A 72 -6.94 2.16 18.93
C ASN A 72 -7.72 1.36 17.90
N GLY A 73 -8.79 1.93 17.34
CA GLY A 73 -9.54 1.39 16.22
C GLY A 73 -8.65 1.25 15.00
N SER A 74 -7.87 2.28 14.68
CA SER A 74 -6.89 2.21 13.59
C SER A 74 -5.89 1.06 13.77
N ILE A 75 -5.44 0.82 15.01
CA ILE A 75 -4.55 -0.30 15.35
C ILE A 75 -5.28 -1.64 15.19
N GLY A 76 -6.50 -1.76 15.71
CA GLY A 76 -7.32 -2.97 15.57
C GLY A 76 -7.61 -3.31 14.11
N SER A 77 -8.01 -2.31 13.33
CA SER A 77 -8.26 -2.41 11.88
C SER A 77 -7.04 -2.85 11.10
N TYR A 78 -5.84 -2.36 11.46
CA TYR A 78 -4.58 -2.84 10.88
C TYR A 78 -4.35 -4.34 11.14
N TYR A 79 -4.57 -4.82 12.36
CA TYR A 79 -4.37 -6.23 12.67
C TYR A 79 -5.46 -7.13 12.08
N LYS A 80 -6.72 -6.68 12.06
CA LYS A 80 -7.83 -7.33 11.35
C LYS A 80 -7.51 -7.48 9.86
N GLY A 81 -7.12 -6.39 9.21
CA GLY A 81 -6.72 -6.39 7.79
C GLY A 81 -5.56 -7.35 7.51
N ASN A 82 -4.54 -7.39 8.38
CA ASN A 82 -3.45 -8.36 8.24
C ASN A 82 -3.88 -9.83 8.42
N GLY A 83 -4.90 -10.08 9.24
CA GLY A 83 -5.52 -11.42 9.33
C GLY A 83 -6.18 -11.80 8.01
N LEU A 84 -6.99 -10.89 7.46
CA LEU A 84 -7.70 -11.07 6.19
C LEU A 84 -6.73 -11.24 5.00
N LEU A 85 -5.59 -10.54 4.99
CA LEU A 85 -4.53 -10.76 4.00
C LEU A 85 -3.97 -12.19 4.03
N LYS A 86 -3.77 -12.76 5.22
CA LYS A 86 -3.29 -14.15 5.34
C LYS A 86 -4.32 -15.17 4.88
N GLU A 87 -5.60 -14.78 4.86
CA GLU A 87 -6.70 -15.56 4.30
C GLU A 87 -6.93 -15.25 2.82
N GLU A 88 -6.08 -14.42 2.19
CA GLU A 88 -6.21 -13.96 0.79
C GLU A 88 -7.53 -13.21 0.49
N LYS A 89 -8.18 -12.68 1.53
CA LYS A 89 -9.40 -11.87 1.43
C LYS A 89 -9.04 -10.41 1.21
N PHE A 90 -8.49 -10.11 0.05
CA PHE A 90 -7.87 -8.81 -0.22
C PHE A 90 -8.84 -7.63 -0.13
N ASP A 91 -10.06 -7.75 -0.68
CA ASP A 91 -11.06 -6.68 -0.61
C ASP A 91 -11.49 -6.38 0.83
N GLU A 92 -11.71 -7.42 1.64
CA GLU A 92 -12.07 -7.28 3.06
C GLU A 92 -10.90 -6.69 3.87
N ALA A 93 -9.66 -7.09 3.54
CA ALA A 93 -8.46 -6.53 4.14
C ALA A 93 -8.34 -5.04 3.85
N MET A 94 -8.50 -4.64 2.58
CA MET A 94 -8.49 -3.25 2.14
C MET A 94 -9.59 -2.44 2.83
N ALA A 95 -10.82 -2.97 2.93
CA ALA A 95 -11.91 -2.33 3.66
C ALA A 95 -11.55 -2.09 5.13
N SER A 96 -10.93 -3.08 5.78
CA SER A 96 -10.46 -2.95 7.17
C SER A 96 -9.38 -1.88 7.30
N PHE A 97 -8.37 -1.87 6.42
CA PHE A 97 -7.32 -0.85 6.44
C PHE A 97 -7.86 0.55 6.16
N LYS A 98 -8.79 0.69 5.21
CA LYS A 98 -9.44 1.97 4.90
C LYS A 98 -10.19 2.52 6.10
N MET A 99 -10.97 1.68 6.79
CA MET A 99 -11.61 2.08 8.05
C MET A 99 -10.60 2.54 9.10
N GLY A 100 -9.44 1.87 9.18
CA GLY A 100 -8.36 2.29 10.06
C GLY A 100 -7.75 3.67 9.71
N LEU A 101 -7.69 4.02 8.42
CA LEU A 101 -7.30 5.36 7.95
C LEU A 101 -8.39 6.40 8.20
N ASP A 102 -9.66 6.06 8.01
CA ASP A 102 -10.79 6.97 8.28
C ASP A 102 -10.82 7.41 9.76
N TRP A 103 -10.47 6.51 10.68
CA TRP A 103 -10.33 6.84 12.10
C TRP A 103 -9.04 7.56 12.45
N ASN A 104 -7.94 7.25 11.77
CA ASN A 104 -6.65 7.91 11.98
C ASN A 104 -5.95 8.13 10.62
N PRO A 105 -6.10 9.32 10.01
CA PRO A 105 -5.50 9.63 8.73
C PRO A 105 -3.97 9.57 8.71
N ALA A 106 -3.31 9.65 9.87
CA ALA A 106 -1.85 9.50 9.99
C ALA A 106 -1.39 8.03 10.07
N SER A 107 -2.30 7.06 9.92
CA SER A 107 -2.01 5.62 10.03
C SER A 107 -1.31 5.07 8.78
N TYR A 108 -0.02 5.39 8.65
CA TYR A 108 0.82 4.89 7.56
C TYR A 108 0.87 3.35 7.51
N THR A 109 0.64 2.65 8.64
CA THR A 109 0.55 1.19 8.68
C THR A 109 -0.70 0.65 8.00
N CYS A 110 -1.84 1.36 8.10
CA CYS A 110 -3.05 1.01 7.36
C CYS A 110 -2.89 1.33 5.86
N ALA A 111 -2.32 2.49 5.52
CA ALA A 111 -2.01 2.82 4.12
C ALA A 111 -1.07 1.78 3.48
N TYR A 112 -0.03 1.37 4.20
CA TYR A 112 0.83 0.25 3.79
C TYR A 112 0.06 -1.06 3.62
N GLY A 113 -0.90 -1.36 4.50
CA GLY A 113 -1.77 -2.53 4.38
C GLY A 113 -2.58 -2.55 3.08
N ILE A 114 -3.12 -1.39 2.66
CA ILE A 114 -3.80 -1.24 1.36
C ILE A 114 -2.81 -1.51 0.22
N ALA A 115 -1.62 -0.92 0.26
CA ALA A 115 -0.59 -1.14 -0.76
C ALA A 115 -0.19 -2.62 -0.87
N LYS A 116 0.02 -3.29 0.27
CA LYS A 116 0.30 -4.72 0.35
C LYS A 116 -0.85 -5.57 -0.20
N SER A 117 -2.10 -5.15 -0.01
CA SER A 117 -3.26 -5.85 -0.55
C SER A 117 -3.30 -5.81 -2.08
N TYR A 118 -2.92 -4.69 -2.70
CA TYR A 118 -2.78 -4.61 -4.16
C TYR A 118 -1.58 -5.42 -4.66
N ASP A 119 -0.45 -5.39 -3.93
CA ASP A 119 0.78 -6.13 -4.26
C ASP A 119 0.51 -7.64 -4.27
N GLU A 120 -0.16 -8.19 -3.25
CA GLU A 120 -0.50 -9.62 -3.20
C GLU A 120 -1.58 -10.04 -4.21
N GLN A 121 -2.33 -9.09 -4.78
CA GLN A 121 -3.25 -9.30 -5.91
C GLN A 121 -2.59 -9.14 -7.28
N ASP A 122 -1.28 -8.88 -7.34
CA ASP A 122 -0.55 -8.57 -8.58
C ASP A 122 -1.13 -7.36 -9.34
N SER A 123 -1.80 -6.45 -8.62
CA SER A 123 -2.36 -5.21 -9.16
C SER A 123 -1.27 -4.14 -9.20
N VAL A 124 -0.29 -4.32 -10.09
CA VAL A 124 0.99 -3.59 -10.14
C VAL A 124 0.84 -2.07 -10.04
N GLN A 125 -0.02 -1.48 -10.87
CA GLN A 125 -0.17 -0.02 -10.96
C GLN A 125 -0.75 0.54 -9.65
N GLN A 126 -1.79 -0.11 -9.12
CA GLN A 126 -2.43 0.26 -7.86
C GLN A 126 -1.47 0.06 -6.67
N ALA A 127 -0.67 -1.01 -6.68
CA ALA A 127 0.31 -1.28 -5.65
C ALA A 127 1.37 -0.19 -5.58
N VAL A 128 1.97 0.19 -6.72
CA VAL A 128 2.97 1.27 -6.79
C VAL A 128 2.36 2.59 -6.31
N ALA A 129 1.18 2.97 -6.79
CA ALA A 129 0.51 4.18 -6.35
C ALA A 129 0.21 4.18 -4.84
N ALA A 130 -0.30 3.07 -4.31
CA ALA A 130 -0.63 2.95 -2.89
C ALA A 130 0.62 2.92 -1.99
N TYR A 131 1.74 2.36 -2.44
CA TYR A 131 3.01 2.41 -1.69
C TYR A 131 3.57 3.84 -1.61
N ILE A 132 3.46 4.62 -2.69
CA ILE A 132 3.85 6.03 -2.69
C ILE A 132 2.96 6.81 -1.73
N GLU A 133 1.65 6.58 -1.74
CA GLU A 133 0.74 7.24 -0.81
C GLU A 133 1.02 6.85 0.65
N ALA A 134 1.30 5.57 0.93
CA ALA A 134 1.74 5.13 2.24
C ALA A 134 3.05 5.82 2.67
N ALA A 135 3.97 6.09 1.74
CA ALA A 135 5.19 6.85 2.00
C ALA A 135 4.94 8.32 2.32
N ASN A 136 3.99 8.96 1.63
CA ASN A 136 3.57 10.34 1.91
C ASN A 136 2.98 10.48 3.32
N ILE A 137 2.08 9.55 3.68
CA ILE A 137 1.47 9.51 5.02
C ILE A 137 2.55 9.24 6.08
N ALA A 138 3.47 8.30 5.83
CA ALA A 138 4.58 8.02 6.74
C ALA A 138 5.48 9.24 6.95
N THR A 139 5.80 9.97 5.89
CA THR A 139 6.60 11.21 5.95
C THR A 139 5.90 12.25 6.80
N THR A 140 4.62 12.49 6.54
CA THR A 140 3.79 13.45 7.32
C THR A 140 3.70 13.05 8.79
N ALA A 141 3.69 11.76 9.10
CA ALA A 141 3.72 11.22 10.46
C ALA A 141 5.12 11.22 11.12
N GLY A 142 6.14 11.79 10.48
CA GLY A 142 7.52 11.83 11.00
C GLY A 142 8.23 10.47 10.98
N LYS A 143 7.84 9.57 10.08
CA LYS A 143 8.38 8.20 9.92
C LYS A 143 9.14 8.05 8.61
N ALA A 144 10.19 8.84 8.45
CA ALA A 144 11.03 8.84 7.25
C ALA A 144 11.60 7.45 6.91
N ASP A 145 12.01 6.66 7.92
CA ASP A 145 12.51 5.30 7.74
C ASP A 145 11.47 4.33 7.15
N ARG A 146 10.17 4.62 7.35
CA ARG A 146 9.07 3.85 6.77
C ARG A 146 8.74 4.33 5.37
N ALA A 147 8.73 5.65 5.17
CA ALA A 147 8.54 6.24 3.85
C ALA A 147 9.56 5.70 2.84
N GLU A 148 10.85 5.70 3.21
CA GLU A 148 11.93 5.18 2.36
C GLU A 148 11.72 3.70 2.00
N ARG A 149 11.30 2.87 2.95
CA ARG A 149 11.01 1.45 2.70
C ARG A 149 9.84 1.26 1.74
N TYR A 150 8.81 2.08 1.84
CA TYR A 150 7.63 2.00 0.98
C TYR A 150 7.94 2.46 -0.44
N VAL A 151 8.70 3.54 -0.59
CA VAL A 151 9.29 3.96 -1.86
C VAL A 151 10.15 2.85 -2.47
N SER A 152 11.05 2.26 -1.70
CA SER A 152 11.91 1.17 -2.19
C SER A 152 11.09 -0.04 -2.65
N ARG A 153 10.01 -0.39 -1.94
CA ARG A 153 9.09 -1.45 -2.37
C ARG A 153 8.39 -1.11 -3.68
N ALA A 154 7.91 0.14 -3.86
CA ALA A 154 7.30 0.58 -5.10
C ALA A 154 8.26 0.46 -6.29
N GLY A 155 9.52 0.89 -6.15
CA GLY A 155 10.54 0.73 -7.20
C GLY A 155 10.88 -0.73 -7.49
N ASN A 156 10.93 -1.58 -6.45
CA ASN A 156 11.16 -3.01 -6.59
C ASN A 156 10.05 -3.71 -7.39
N ILE A 157 8.78 -3.33 -7.19
CA ILE A 157 7.65 -3.86 -7.97
C ILE A 157 7.84 -3.57 -9.46
N VAL A 158 8.29 -2.37 -9.84
CA VAL A 158 8.59 -2.04 -11.24
C VAL A 158 9.66 -2.99 -11.82
N GLY A 159 10.72 -3.26 -11.06
CA GLY A 159 11.78 -4.18 -11.47
C GLY A 159 11.32 -5.64 -11.60
N LEU A 160 10.49 -6.12 -10.66
CA LEU A 160 9.90 -7.46 -10.72
C LEU A 160 8.98 -7.61 -11.94
N THR A 161 8.10 -6.62 -12.15
CA THR A 161 7.18 -6.57 -13.31
C THR A 161 7.95 -6.61 -14.64
N TYR A 162 9.12 -5.99 -14.70
CA TYR A 162 10.00 -6.08 -15.86
C TYR A 162 10.56 -7.50 -16.07
N GLY A 163 10.91 -8.19 -14.98
CA GLY A 163 11.31 -9.60 -15.00
C GLY A 163 10.23 -10.50 -15.61
N ASP A 164 8.96 -10.20 -15.33
CA ASP A 164 7.79 -10.89 -15.89
C ASP A 164 7.47 -10.46 -17.33
N LYS A 165 8.23 -9.53 -17.89
CA LYS A 165 8.08 -8.97 -19.24
C LYS A 165 6.73 -8.29 -19.47
N ASN A 166 6.06 -7.88 -18.41
CA ASN A 166 4.84 -7.09 -18.51
C ASN A 166 5.19 -5.61 -18.74
N TYR A 167 5.62 -5.32 -19.97
CA TYR A 167 6.20 -4.01 -20.32
C TYR A 167 5.20 -2.86 -20.22
N ASP A 168 3.91 -3.09 -20.47
CA ASP A 168 2.91 -2.04 -20.37
C ASP A 168 2.74 -1.60 -18.89
N ASP A 169 2.77 -2.53 -17.95
CA ASP A 169 2.71 -2.22 -16.51
C ASP A 169 4.00 -1.61 -15.98
N VAL A 170 5.17 -2.06 -16.48
CA VAL A 170 6.47 -1.40 -16.16
C VAL A 170 6.43 0.07 -16.55
N ILE A 171 5.94 0.38 -17.76
CA ILE A 171 5.86 1.76 -18.23
C ILE A 171 4.84 2.52 -17.37
N ALA A 172 3.61 2.04 -17.23
CA ALA A 172 2.57 2.77 -16.51
C ALA A 172 2.92 3.01 -15.04
N ALA A 173 3.36 1.97 -14.31
CA ALA A 173 3.72 2.07 -12.91
C ALA A 173 5.04 2.82 -12.69
N GLY A 174 6.02 2.60 -13.57
CA GLY A 174 7.31 3.30 -13.54
C GLY A 174 7.16 4.80 -13.78
N GLU A 175 6.34 5.23 -14.75
CA GLU A 175 6.06 6.65 -14.97
C GLU A 175 5.33 7.27 -13.77
N HIS A 176 4.36 6.56 -13.19
CA HIS A 176 3.68 7.03 -11.99
C HIS A 176 4.65 7.21 -10.82
N PHE A 177 5.59 6.27 -10.63
CA PHE A 177 6.65 6.40 -9.65
C PHE A 177 7.53 7.63 -9.92
N LEU A 178 7.99 7.79 -11.17
CA LEU A 178 8.91 8.85 -11.57
C LEU A 178 8.28 10.24 -11.55
N ALA A 179 6.96 10.35 -11.62
CA ALA A 179 6.23 11.61 -11.42
C ALA A 179 6.37 12.17 -10.00
N THR A 180 6.78 11.33 -9.03
CA THR A 180 6.90 11.73 -7.61
C THR A 180 8.35 11.89 -7.15
N GLN A 181 9.28 11.14 -7.73
CA GLN A 181 10.70 11.19 -7.41
C GLN A 181 11.56 10.52 -8.49
N GLU A 182 12.83 10.90 -8.55
CA GLU A 182 13.80 10.36 -9.50
C GLU A 182 14.46 9.09 -8.96
N ASP A 183 14.54 8.03 -9.77
CA ASP A 183 15.26 6.79 -9.43
C ASP A 183 15.93 6.19 -10.69
N ALA A 184 17.21 5.84 -10.57
CA ALA A 184 18.01 5.36 -11.69
C ALA A 184 17.58 3.97 -12.17
N ASP A 185 17.22 3.06 -11.26
CA ASP A 185 16.82 1.70 -11.60
C ASP A 185 15.41 1.67 -12.21
N VAL A 186 14.46 2.45 -11.66
CA VAL A 186 13.12 2.57 -12.25
C VAL A 186 13.22 3.14 -13.67
N ARG A 187 14.02 4.19 -13.90
CA ARG A 187 14.27 4.71 -15.26
C ARG A 187 14.90 3.68 -16.19
N TYR A 188 15.83 2.87 -15.68
CA TYR A 188 16.43 1.78 -16.44
C TYR A 188 15.37 0.77 -16.88
N TYR A 189 14.47 0.32 -16.00
CA TYR A 189 13.43 -0.63 -16.35
C TYR A 189 12.41 -0.05 -17.33
N VAL A 190 11.98 1.21 -17.13
CA VAL A 190 11.09 1.91 -18.06
C VAL A 190 11.74 2.04 -19.45
N ALA A 191 13.01 2.44 -19.53
CA ALA A 191 13.74 2.51 -20.80
C ALA A 191 13.79 1.16 -21.52
N LYS A 192 14.13 0.07 -20.80
CA LYS A 192 14.16 -1.28 -21.38
C LYS A 192 12.77 -1.72 -21.87
N ALA A 193 11.72 -1.43 -21.12
CA ALA A 193 10.35 -1.74 -21.51
C ALA A 193 9.91 -0.94 -22.75
N LEU A 194 10.21 0.37 -22.82
CA LEU A 194 9.94 1.20 -23.99
C LEU A 194 10.68 0.71 -25.23
N ALA A 195 11.94 0.32 -25.10
CA ALA A 195 12.71 -0.28 -26.19
C ALA A 195 12.07 -1.59 -26.69
N ALA A 196 11.63 -2.46 -25.76
CA ALA A 196 10.92 -3.70 -26.11
C ALA A 196 9.57 -3.44 -26.81
N LYS A 197 8.91 -2.31 -26.51
CA LYS A 197 7.69 -1.85 -27.19
C LYS A 197 7.95 -1.09 -28.49
N GLY A 198 9.20 -1.03 -28.97
CA GLY A 198 9.55 -0.35 -30.21
C GLY A 198 9.48 1.18 -30.12
N LYS A 199 9.68 1.75 -28.93
CA LYS A 199 9.71 3.19 -28.66
C LYS A 199 11.13 3.66 -28.31
N PRO A 200 12.10 3.60 -29.24
CA PRO A 200 13.51 3.83 -28.94
C PRO A 200 13.85 5.28 -28.60
N SER A 201 13.08 6.27 -29.10
CA SER A 201 13.28 7.67 -28.73
C SER A 201 12.97 7.91 -27.26
N ASP A 202 11.79 7.46 -26.81
CA ASP A 202 11.38 7.57 -25.40
C ASP A 202 12.36 6.79 -24.51
N ALA A 203 12.75 5.57 -24.92
CA ALA A 203 13.73 4.77 -24.20
C ALA A 203 15.06 5.49 -23.99
N LEU A 204 15.55 6.22 -25.01
CA LEU A 204 16.80 6.96 -24.94
C LEU A 204 16.76 8.09 -23.88
N ASP A 205 15.62 8.76 -23.75
CA ASP A 205 15.48 9.84 -22.76
C ASP A 205 15.53 9.29 -21.33
N HIS A 206 14.83 8.18 -21.05
CA HIS A 206 14.94 7.49 -19.77
C HIS A 206 16.34 6.91 -19.53
N ALA A 207 16.98 6.34 -20.55
CA ALA A 207 18.34 5.79 -20.46
C ALA A 207 19.38 6.85 -20.07
N LYS A 208 19.34 8.03 -20.70
CA LYS A 208 20.21 9.15 -20.35
C LYS A 208 20.00 9.58 -18.91
N LYS A 209 18.73 9.69 -18.50
CA LYS A 209 18.42 10.13 -17.15
C LYS A 209 18.81 9.10 -16.08
N ALA A 210 18.67 7.81 -16.36
CA ALA A 210 19.20 6.74 -15.51
C ALA A 210 20.73 6.86 -15.36
N PHE A 211 21.46 7.13 -16.45
CA PHE A 211 22.91 7.34 -16.42
C PHE A 211 23.31 8.58 -15.61
N GLU A 212 22.59 9.70 -15.77
CA GLU A 212 22.83 10.92 -14.98
C GLU A 212 22.68 10.69 -13.47
N LEU A 213 21.69 9.89 -13.06
CA LEU A 213 21.39 9.61 -11.65
C LEU A 213 22.30 8.56 -11.02
N GLY A 214 22.58 7.48 -11.75
CA GLY A 214 23.38 6.35 -11.24
C GLY A 214 24.86 6.65 -11.03
N GLY A 215 25.36 7.76 -11.59
CA GLY A 215 26.74 8.19 -11.45
C GLY A 215 27.75 7.18 -12.03
N MET A 216 29.03 7.42 -11.74
CA MET A 216 30.14 6.63 -12.31
C MET A 216 30.38 5.28 -11.63
N GLU A 217 29.68 4.95 -10.53
CA GLU A 217 29.89 3.70 -9.79
C GLU A 217 29.13 2.51 -10.42
N ASP A 218 27.93 2.76 -10.97
CA ASP A 218 27.11 1.80 -11.71
C ASP A 218 27.19 1.95 -13.26
N GLU A 219 28.25 2.65 -13.71
CA GLU A 219 28.40 3.23 -15.05
C GLU A 219 28.05 2.28 -16.20
N GLY A 220 28.53 1.03 -16.12
CA GLY A 220 28.49 0.10 -17.22
C GLY A 220 27.08 -0.27 -17.68
N LYS A 221 26.11 -0.46 -16.76
CA LYS A 221 24.75 -0.88 -17.14
C LYS A 221 23.96 0.27 -17.77
N TYR A 222 24.11 1.48 -17.24
CA TYR A 222 23.39 2.66 -17.74
C TYR A 222 24.01 3.19 -19.03
N GLN A 223 25.34 3.21 -19.16
CA GLN A 223 25.99 3.57 -20.43
C GLN A 223 25.68 2.57 -21.54
N MET A 224 25.69 1.26 -21.22
CA MET A 224 25.29 0.24 -22.18
C MET A 224 23.85 0.48 -22.64
N LEU A 225 22.93 0.78 -21.72
CA LEU A 225 21.54 1.12 -22.05
C LEU A 225 21.42 2.36 -22.95
N VAL A 226 22.20 3.42 -22.70
CA VAL A 226 22.23 4.61 -23.58
C VAL A 226 22.69 4.24 -24.98
N ALA A 227 23.74 3.42 -25.10
CA ALA A 227 24.27 2.99 -26.39
C ALA A 227 23.28 2.07 -27.15
N GLU A 228 22.67 1.10 -26.47
CA GLU A 228 21.61 0.25 -27.01
C GLU A 228 20.42 1.08 -27.50
N SER A 229 20.01 2.08 -26.73
CA SER A 229 18.88 2.96 -27.09
C SER A 229 19.23 3.82 -28.30
N LEU A 230 20.44 4.37 -28.38
CA LEU A 230 20.93 5.10 -29.57
C LEU A 230 20.96 4.21 -30.82
N GLU A 231 21.44 2.97 -30.70
CA GLU A 231 21.44 2.01 -31.82
C GLU A 231 20.01 1.77 -32.30
N ALA A 232 19.06 1.59 -31.37
CA ALA A 232 17.65 1.36 -31.69
C ALA A 232 16.96 2.58 -32.33
N THR A 233 17.46 3.81 -32.13
CA THR A 233 16.99 4.99 -32.90
C THR A 233 17.50 5.02 -34.35
N GLY A 234 18.40 4.12 -34.73
CA GLY A 234 19.06 4.11 -36.05
C GLY A 234 20.26 5.04 -36.16
N ASN A 235 20.61 5.78 -35.10
CA ASN A 235 21.78 6.66 -35.08
C ASN A 235 23.07 5.87 -34.81
N LYS A 236 23.54 5.12 -35.83
CA LYS A 236 24.71 4.24 -35.73
C LYS A 236 25.99 4.95 -35.27
N SER A 237 26.21 6.18 -35.74
CA SER A 237 27.41 6.96 -35.37
C SER A 237 27.42 7.33 -33.88
N ALA A 238 26.30 7.85 -33.37
CA ALA A 238 26.17 8.16 -31.95
C ALA A 238 26.21 6.90 -31.09
N ALA A 239 25.58 5.81 -31.55
CA ALA A 239 25.61 4.52 -30.87
C ALA A 239 27.04 3.97 -30.76
N ALA A 240 27.82 3.95 -31.84
CA ALA A 240 29.21 3.54 -31.82
C ALA A 240 30.05 4.38 -30.83
N ALA A 241 29.87 5.70 -30.84
CA ALA A 241 30.54 6.60 -29.91
C ALA A 241 30.13 6.37 -28.45
N ALA A 242 28.87 6.00 -28.20
CA ALA A 242 28.38 5.67 -26.86
C ALA A 242 28.92 4.31 -26.38
N TYR A 243 28.91 3.28 -27.23
CA TYR A 243 29.47 1.98 -26.91
C TYR A 243 30.97 2.05 -26.59
N ALA A 244 31.73 2.87 -27.32
CA ALA A 244 33.16 3.06 -27.07
C ALA A 244 33.47 3.64 -25.68
N LYS A 245 32.50 4.30 -25.02
CA LYS A 245 32.65 4.84 -23.66
C LYS A 245 32.44 3.79 -22.58
N VAL A 246 31.74 2.69 -22.88
CA VAL A 246 31.50 1.58 -21.95
C VAL A 246 32.79 0.77 -21.81
N THR A 247 33.65 1.18 -20.88
CA THR A 247 35.00 0.58 -20.71
C THR A 247 35.16 -0.29 -19.47
N THR A 248 34.16 -0.30 -18.59
CA THR A 248 34.22 -0.96 -17.29
C THR A 248 33.20 -2.09 -17.13
N GLY A 249 33.48 -3.00 -16.20
CA GLY A 249 32.58 -4.08 -15.79
C GLY A 249 32.29 -5.14 -16.86
N LYS A 250 31.20 -5.90 -16.66
CA LYS A 250 30.81 -7.02 -17.53
C LYS A 250 30.39 -6.60 -18.94
N TYR A 251 30.14 -5.32 -19.18
CA TYR A 251 29.63 -4.80 -20.44
C TYR A 251 30.73 -4.39 -21.44
N ALA A 252 31.96 -4.14 -20.96
CA ALA A 252 33.05 -3.59 -21.77
C ALA A 252 33.37 -4.40 -23.04
N LYS A 253 33.37 -5.74 -22.94
CA LYS A 253 33.64 -6.62 -24.10
C LYS A 253 32.56 -6.53 -25.16
N VAL A 254 31.30 -6.54 -24.75
CA VAL A 254 30.14 -6.49 -25.66
C VAL A 254 30.08 -5.11 -26.32
N ALA A 255 30.26 -4.05 -25.55
CA ALA A 255 30.23 -2.70 -26.06
C ALA A 255 31.37 -2.43 -27.06
N LYS A 256 32.59 -2.90 -26.80
CA LYS A 256 33.69 -2.79 -27.76
C LYS A 256 33.37 -3.46 -29.10
N TYR A 257 32.85 -4.68 -29.05
CA TYR A 257 32.42 -5.40 -30.27
C TYR A 257 31.36 -4.60 -31.05
N LYS A 258 30.36 -4.05 -30.35
CA LYS A 258 29.32 -3.22 -30.95
C LYS A 258 29.84 -1.92 -31.56
N ALA A 259 30.78 -1.25 -30.91
CA ALA A 259 31.43 -0.06 -31.46
C ALA A 259 32.20 -0.37 -32.76
N ASP A 260 32.94 -1.48 -32.80
CA ASP A 260 33.69 -1.94 -33.97
C ASP A 260 32.76 -2.42 -35.11
N GLU A 261 31.59 -2.99 -34.78
CA GLU A 261 30.58 -3.42 -35.75
C GLU A 261 29.91 -2.23 -36.45
N LEU A 262 29.52 -1.21 -35.68
CA LEU A 262 28.76 -0.06 -36.19
C LEU A 262 29.60 0.97 -36.96
N THR A 263 30.93 0.83 -36.95
CA THR A 263 31.88 1.72 -37.65
C THR A 263 32.43 1.14 -38.95
N LYS A 264 32.03 -0.09 -39.30
CA LYS A 264 32.31 -0.73 -40.60
C LYS A 264 31.28 -0.34 -41.64
#